data_AF-A0A6M4FPD5-F1
#
_entry.id   AF-A0A6M4FPD5-F1
#
_cell.length_a   1.000
_cell.length_b   1.000
_cell.length_c   1.000
_cell.angle_alpha   90.00
_cell.angle_beta   90.00
_cell.angle_gamma   90.00
#
_symmetry.space_group_name_H-M   'P 1'
#
loop_
_entity.id
_entity.type
_entity.pdbx_description
1 polymer ?
#
loop_
_entity_poly.entity_id
_entity_poly.type
_entity_poly.pdbx_seq_one_letter_code
_entity_poly.pdbx_strand_id
1 'polypeptide(L)'
;MEGEPLINPSTTALFDALETRAERGAVSLAAARATIDELQARIHELEAENARLREQGETRAAVPARSQGLAALMSRRPKSTPSVPPEALSSASSASLPRQVPGNDDDSATAEVAGDATSNVTEPLNDLSDDEMPAPQTLLDEWYRRYTKTFFKGHTRPLKVGIHEELVAREPWPDKLVRRALACYVHLPRYLKAVRTGAERVDLDGENAGEVTEGEARYARRQLDELRARKRSRSAKRSQHSAQEKGQGEDKKQGHEERKETKPEQATRGERLDRKLSELLAKHQR
;
A
#
# COMPACT_ATOMS: atom_id res chain seq x y z
N MET A 1 -39.12 10.19 68.58
CA MET A 1 -39.46 10.11 67.14
C MET A 1 -38.15 10.07 66.39
N GLU A 2 -37.58 8.87 66.23
CA GLU A 2 -36.38 8.70 65.42
C GLU A 2 -36.82 8.06 64.12
N GLY A 3 -36.70 8.81 63.02
CA GLY A 3 -37.06 8.35 61.68
C GLY A 3 -35.99 7.42 61.17
N GLU A 4 -36.32 6.13 61.04
CA GLU A 4 -35.48 5.16 60.35
C GLU A 4 -35.42 5.51 58.85
N PRO A 5 -34.22 5.64 58.25
CA PRO A 5 -34.12 5.92 56.83
C PRO A 5 -34.41 4.64 56.04
N LEU A 6 -35.50 4.64 55.28
CA LEU A 6 -35.88 3.61 54.31
C LEU A 6 -34.91 3.63 53.12
N ILE A 7 -33.70 3.13 53.31
CA ILE A 7 -32.78 2.86 52.21
C ILE A 7 -33.19 1.50 51.63
N ASN A 8 -33.84 1.53 50.48
CA ASN A 8 -34.33 0.33 49.81
C ASN A 8 -33.14 -0.56 49.37
N PRO A 9 -33.23 -1.90 49.49
CA PRO A 9 -32.13 -2.80 49.09
C PRO A 9 -31.82 -2.72 47.59
N SER A 10 -32.79 -2.31 46.78
CA SER A 10 -32.58 -2.05 45.36
C SER A 10 -31.74 -0.80 45.11
N THR A 11 -31.83 0.24 45.96
CA THR A 11 -31.03 1.46 45.79
C THR A 11 -29.58 1.22 46.20
N THR A 12 -29.33 0.48 47.28
CA THR A 12 -27.96 0.09 47.68
C THR A 12 -27.30 -0.78 46.62
N ALA A 13 -28.00 -1.77 46.07
CA ALA A 13 -27.47 -2.62 45.00
C ALA A 13 -27.11 -1.82 43.72
N LEU A 14 -27.88 -0.77 43.40
CA LEU A 14 -27.56 0.12 42.28
C LEU A 14 -26.32 0.97 42.57
N PHE A 15 -26.16 1.48 43.78
CA PHE A 15 -24.96 2.23 44.18
C PHE A 15 -23.71 1.34 44.15
N ASP A 16 -23.77 0.13 44.71
CA ASP A 16 -22.66 -0.83 44.68
C ASP A 16 -22.28 -1.21 43.24
N ALA A 17 -23.27 -1.40 42.36
CA ALA A 17 -23.03 -1.68 40.94
C ALA A 17 -22.39 -0.50 40.20
N LEU A 18 -22.78 0.74 40.54
CA LEU A 18 -22.16 1.96 40.01
C LEU A 18 -20.72 2.14 40.49
N GLU A 19 -20.47 1.89 41.78
CA GLU A 19 -19.14 1.94 42.38
C GLU A 19 -18.21 0.90 41.74
N THR A 20 -18.67 -0.35 41.64
CA THR A 20 -17.92 -1.43 40.97
C THR A 20 -17.64 -1.10 39.50
N ARG A 21 -18.55 -0.40 38.80
CA ARG A 21 -18.34 0.05 37.42
C ARG A 21 -17.33 1.18 37.35
N ALA A 22 -17.36 2.12 38.30
CA ALA A 22 -16.41 3.21 38.39
C ALA A 22 -14.98 2.70 38.68
N GLU A 23 -14.84 1.75 39.60
CA GLU A 23 -13.56 1.10 39.92
C GLU A 23 -12.98 0.36 38.71
N ARG A 24 -13.80 -0.43 38.01
CA ARG A 24 -13.38 -1.08 36.75
C ARG A 24 -12.95 -0.07 35.69
N GLY A 25 -13.66 1.04 35.58
CA GLY A 25 -13.29 2.15 34.70
C GLY A 25 -11.94 2.76 35.07
N ALA A 26 -11.71 3.02 36.36
CA ALA A 26 -10.44 3.58 36.86
C ALA A 26 -9.26 2.65 36.58
N VAL A 27 -9.42 1.33 36.82
CA VAL A 27 -8.39 0.33 36.51
C VAL A 27 -8.12 0.27 35.00
N SER A 28 -9.16 0.30 34.17
CA SER A 28 -9.02 0.33 32.71
C SER A 28 -8.28 1.59 32.23
N LEU A 29 -8.56 2.76 32.81
CA LEU A 29 -7.88 4.01 32.48
C LEU A 29 -6.42 3.99 32.92
N ALA A 30 -6.12 3.43 34.11
CA ALA A 30 -4.75 3.27 34.58
C ALA A 30 -3.96 2.32 33.66
N ALA A 31 -4.55 1.20 33.25
CA ALA A 31 -3.94 0.28 32.29
C ALA A 31 -3.69 0.96 30.93
N ALA A 32 -4.66 1.74 30.42
CA ALA A 32 -4.50 2.48 29.17
C ALA A 32 -3.36 3.52 29.27
N ARG A 33 -3.28 4.26 30.38
CA ARG A 33 -2.19 5.21 30.62
C ARG A 33 -0.83 4.51 30.65
N ALA A 34 -0.72 3.38 31.35
CA ALA A 34 0.50 2.59 31.38
C ALA A 34 0.92 2.11 29.97
N THR A 35 -0.03 1.66 29.14
CA THR A 35 0.28 1.30 27.74
C THR A 35 0.72 2.50 26.90
N ILE A 36 0.18 3.69 27.15
CA ILE A 36 0.61 4.92 26.46
C ILE A 36 2.06 5.24 26.85
N ASP A 37 2.40 5.17 28.14
CA ASP A 37 3.75 5.42 28.62
C ASP A 37 4.76 4.42 28.04
N GLU A 38 4.40 3.14 27.95
CA GLU A 38 5.21 2.10 27.30
C GLU A 38 5.44 2.40 25.81
N LEU A 39 4.38 2.76 25.09
CA LEU A 39 4.48 3.10 23.67
C LEU A 39 5.31 4.37 23.44
N GLN A 40 5.18 5.38 24.31
CA GLN A 40 6.00 6.60 24.25
C GLN A 40 7.47 6.29 24.50
N ALA A 41 7.79 5.44 25.49
CA ALA A 41 9.16 5.00 25.73
C ALA A 41 9.73 4.25 24.53
N ARG A 42 8.93 3.39 23.89
CA ARG A 42 9.34 2.65 22.69
C ARG A 42 9.57 3.56 21.50
N ILE A 43 8.74 4.59 21.30
CA ILE A 43 8.93 5.58 20.25
C ILE A 43 10.25 6.32 20.47
N HIS A 44 10.51 6.80 21.69
CA HIS A 44 11.75 7.50 22.02
C HIS A 44 12.99 6.62 21.80
N GLU A 45 12.93 5.34 22.17
CA GLU A 45 14.02 4.37 21.90
C GLU A 45 14.26 4.20 20.39
N LEU A 46 13.20 4.01 19.60
CA LEU A 46 13.30 3.88 18.14
C LEU A 46 13.82 5.14 17.47
N GLU A 47 13.47 6.32 17.98
CA GLU A 47 14.00 7.60 17.50
C GLU A 47 15.49 7.72 17.78
N ALA A 48 15.94 7.32 18.98
CA ALA A 48 17.36 7.28 19.33
C ALA A 48 18.15 6.27 18.47
N GLU A 49 17.59 5.09 18.19
CA GLU A 49 18.19 4.10 17.29
C GLU A 49 18.30 4.64 15.85
N ASN A 50 17.24 5.28 15.34
CA ASN A 50 17.25 5.91 14.03
C ASN A 50 18.28 7.04 13.93
N ALA A 51 18.46 7.84 14.99
CA ALA A 51 19.50 8.86 15.05
C ALA A 51 20.90 8.24 14.95
N ARG A 52 21.18 7.19 15.72
CA ARG A 52 22.46 6.44 15.65
C ARG A 52 22.72 5.85 14.27
N LEU A 53 21.71 5.26 13.64
CA LEU A 53 21.84 4.71 12.28
C LEU A 53 22.16 5.79 11.24
N ARG A 54 21.60 6.99 11.40
CA ARG A 54 21.92 8.14 10.55
C ARG A 54 23.37 8.57 10.73
N GLU A 55 23.84 8.70 11.96
CA GLU A 55 25.25 9.02 12.27
C GLU A 55 26.21 7.93 11.72
N GLN A 56 25.83 6.65 11.81
CA GLN A 56 26.61 5.56 11.18
C GLN A 56 26.63 5.66 9.65
N GLY A 57 25.52 6.06 9.03
CA GLY A 57 25.44 6.33 7.60
C GLY A 57 26.33 7.51 7.19
N GLU A 58 26.32 8.59 7.96
CA GLU A 58 27.14 9.78 7.75
C GLU A 58 28.63 9.49 7.95
N THR A 59 29.00 8.79 9.02
CA THR A 59 30.40 8.39 9.26
C THR A 59 30.92 7.43 8.20
N ARG A 60 30.09 6.48 7.73
CA ARG A 60 30.44 5.59 6.61
C ARG A 60 30.54 6.33 5.27
N ALA A 61 29.73 7.38 5.07
CA ALA A 61 29.83 8.25 3.91
C ALA A 61 31.02 9.22 3.99
N ALA A 62 31.43 9.61 5.21
CA ALA A 62 32.55 10.51 5.49
C ALA A 62 33.91 9.80 5.50
N VAL A 63 33.97 8.45 5.43
CA VAL A 63 35.21 7.75 5.07
C VAL A 63 35.64 8.31 3.72
N PRO A 64 36.79 9.00 3.61
CA PRO A 64 37.19 9.63 2.38
C PRO A 64 37.35 8.53 1.34
N ALA A 65 36.41 8.49 0.38
CA ALA A 65 36.61 7.75 -0.83
C ALA A 65 38.00 8.13 -1.35
N ARG A 66 38.76 7.10 -1.74
CA ARG A 66 40.14 7.11 -2.25
C ARG A 66 40.28 7.92 -3.56
N SER A 67 39.49 8.97 -3.75
CA SER A 67 39.30 9.79 -4.94
C SER A 67 39.98 11.16 -4.86
N GLN A 68 40.71 11.47 -3.78
CA GLN A 68 41.59 12.65 -3.74
C GLN A 68 42.69 12.63 -4.84
N GLY A 69 42.95 11.48 -5.49
CA GLY A 69 43.82 11.41 -6.67
C GLY A 69 43.21 11.95 -7.97
N LEU A 70 41.88 12.00 -8.08
CA LEU A 70 41.21 12.35 -9.35
C LEU A 70 40.95 13.87 -9.46
N ALA A 71 40.69 14.55 -8.34
CA ALA A 71 40.53 16.00 -8.28
C ALA A 71 41.84 16.76 -8.62
N ALA A 72 43.00 16.22 -8.22
CA ALA A 72 44.31 16.78 -8.56
C ALA A 72 44.66 16.65 -10.07
N LEU A 73 44.09 15.66 -10.77
CA LEU A 73 44.33 15.43 -12.19
C LEU A 73 43.53 16.40 -13.09
N MET A 74 42.39 16.91 -12.61
CA MET A 74 41.55 17.87 -13.35
C MET A 74 42.06 19.31 -13.29
N SER A 75 42.91 19.66 -12.32
CA SER A 75 43.54 20.99 -12.21
C SER A 75 44.67 21.23 -13.21
N ARG A 76 45.02 20.23 -14.05
CA ARG A 76 46.16 20.27 -14.97
C ARG A 76 45.78 20.50 -16.44
N ARG A 77 44.56 20.99 -16.71
CA ARG A 77 44.10 21.31 -18.07
C ARG A 77 44.27 22.83 -18.34
N PRO A 78 45.10 23.24 -19.32
CA PRO A 78 45.36 24.65 -19.59
C PRO A 78 44.13 25.36 -20.17
N LYS A 79 43.87 26.57 -19.67
CA LYS A 79 42.77 27.46 -20.05
C LYS A 79 43.21 28.27 -21.28
N SER A 80 42.57 28.07 -22.42
CA SER A 80 42.66 28.97 -23.58
C SER A 80 41.50 29.96 -23.55
N THR A 81 41.82 31.23 -23.33
CA THR A 81 41.00 32.42 -23.64
C THR A 81 41.01 32.69 -25.15
N PRO A 82 40.08 33.50 -25.70
CA PRO A 82 40.27 34.97 -25.79
C PRO A 82 39.02 35.76 -25.32
N SER A 83 39.16 36.90 -24.62
CA SER A 83 39.34 38.29 -25.13
C SER A 83 38.02 38.85 -25.74
N VAL A 84 37.32 39.89 -25.24
CA VAL A 84 37.70 41.29 -24.88
C VAL A 84 36.64 41.91 -23.90
N PRO A 85 36.92 43.01 -23.16
CA PRO A 85 36.27 43.41 -21.88
C PRO A 85 35.55 44.81 -21.95
N PRO A 86 35.44 45.67 -20.90
CA PRO A 86 34.15 46.09 -20.30
C PRO A 86 33.93 47.62 -20.07
N GLU A 87 32.71 48.04 -19.73
CA GLU A 87 32.43 49.21 -18.88
C GLU A 87 31.42 48.75 -17.80
N ALA A 88 31.75 48.70 -16.50
CA ALA A 88 31.95 49.82 -15.56
C ALA A 88 30.65 50.65 -15.45
N LEU A 89 29.99 50.81 -14.31
CA LEU A 89 30.53 51.20 -13.01
C LEU A 89 29.53 50.86 -11.88
N SER A 90 30.11 50.45 -10.76
CA SER A 90 29.82 50.96 -9.40
C SER A 90 28.47 50.68 -8.73
N SER A 91 28.40 50.41 -7.42
CA SER A 91 29.41 50.28 -6.38
C SER A 91 28.73 49.84 -5.07
N ALA A 92 29.51 49.13 -4.26
CA ALA A 92 29.59 49.20 -2.78
C ALA A 92 28.45 48.58 -1.93
N SER A 93 28.75 47.57 -1.11
CA SER A 93 29.39 47.65 0.24
C SER A 93 28.35 48.06 1.29
N SER A 94 28.10 47.40 2.42
CA SER A 94 28.80 46.37 3.19
C SER A 94 27.86 45.88 4.31
N ALA A 95 28.27 44.80 4.97
CA ALA A 95 28.09 44.51 6.40
C ALA A 95 26.76 43.91 6.94
N SER A 96 26.92 42.65 7.36
CA SER A 96 26.66 42.13 8.72
C SER A 96 25.22 41.79 9.18
N LEU A 97 25.07 40.50 9.51
CA LEU A 97 24.08 39.76 10.32
C LEU A 97 23.71 40.41 11.68
N PRO A 98 22.75 39.86 12.49
CA PRO A 98 21.66 38.88 12.24
C PRO A 98 20.28 39.31 12.83
N ARG A 99 19.29 38.39 12.75
CA ARG A 99 18.15 38.22 13.69
C ARG A 99 16.90 39.05 13.38
N GLN A 100 15.79 38.40 13.03
CA GLN A 100 14.68 38.08 13.94
C GLN A 100 13.43 37.67 13.14
N VAL A 101 12.85 36.55 13.55
CA VAL A 101 11.48 36.09 13.24
C VAL A 101 10.45 37.13 13.70
N PRO A 102 9.34 37.31 12.96
CA PRO A 102 8.06 37.66 13.55
C PRO A 102 7.11 36.47 13.44
N GLY A 103 6.68 35.98 14.60
CA GLY A 103 5.47 35.18 14.70
C GLY A 103 4.26 36.11 14.61
N ASN A 104 3.20 35.61 13.99
CA ASN A 104 1.84 36.05 14.22
C ASN A 104 1.05 34.79 14.55
N ASP A 105 0.92 34.53 15.85
CA ASP A 105 -0.23 33.85 16.43
C ASP A 105 -1.31 34.91 16.77
N ASP A 106 -2.54 34.43 16.97
CA ASP A 106 -3.78 35.12 17.35
C ASP A 106 -4.60 35.81 16.23
N ASP A 107 -5.61 35.10 15.73
CA ASP A 107 -6.96 35.31 16.28
C ASP A 107 -7.77 34.00 16.27
N SER A 108 -8.42 33.79 17.40
CA SER A 108 -9.16 32.63 17.83
C SER A 108 -10.65 32.98 17.85
N ALA A 109 -11.48 32.18 17.18
CA ALA A 109 -12.90 32.01 17.54
C ALA A 109 -13.44 30.71 16.90
N THR A 110 -13.42 29.57 17.61
CA THR A 110 -14.43 29.07 18.57
C THR A 110 -15.76 28.62 17.95
N ALA A 111 -15.93 27.28 17.89
CA ALA A 111 -17.09 26.50 18.36
C ALA A 111 -16.87 25.05 17.86
N GLU A 112 -16.34 24.10 18.65
CA GLU A 112 -17.03 23.34 19.72
C GLU A 112 -18.41 22.87 19.21
N VAL A 113 -18.73 21.57 19.11
CA VAL A 113 -18.92 20.67 20.25
C VAL A 113 -18.97 19.20 19.77
N ALA A 114 -18.36 18.33 20.60
CA ALA A 114 -18.58 16.88 20.83
C ALA A 114 -18.41 15.92 19.64
N GLY A 115 -17.61 14.86 19.72
CA GLY A 115 -17.33 14.01 20.88
C GLY A 115 -18.12 12.71 20.72
N ASP A 116 -17.44 11.62 20.37
CA ASP A 116 -17.51 10.32 21.07
C ASP A 116 -17.00 9.19 20.16
N ALA A 117 -16.14 8.38 20.76
CA ALA A 117 -15.69 7.14 20.20
C ALA A 117 -16.76 6.08 20.45
N THR A 118 -17.34 5.51 19.40
CA THR A 118 -18.04 4.23 19.53
C THR A 118 -17.60 3.29 18.42
N SER A 119 -16.89 2.26 18.86
CA SER A 119 -16.75 0.98 18.18
C SER A 119 -18.11 0.39 17.87
N ASN A 120 -18.20 -0.19 16.67
CA ASN A 120 -19.11 -1.29 16.31
C ASN A 120 -20.58 -0.90 16.05
N VAL A 121 -20.99 -0.89 14.78
CA VAL A 121 -22.04 -1.77 14.24
C VAL A 121 -21.83 -1.85 12.72
N THR A 122 -21.42 -3.03 12.27
CA THR A 122 -21.76 -3.54 10.93
C THR A 122 -23.26 -3.41 10.75
N GLU A 123 -23.73 -2.55 9.85
CA GLU A 123 -25.04 -2.73 9.22
C GLU A 123 -24.94 -2.35 7.74
N PRO A 124 -25.24 -3.28 6.82
CA PRO A 124 -25.19 -3.08 5.39
C PRO A 124 -26.51 -2.46 4.93
N LEU A 125 -26.56 -1.15 4.75
CA LEU A 125 -27.64 -0.54 3.97
C LEU A 125 -27.20 -0.39 2.52
N ASN A 126 -27.10 -1.53 1.85
CA ASN A 126 -27.17 -1.65 0.41
C ASN A 126 -28.65 -1.81 0.04
N ASP A 127 -29.38 -0.70 0.02
CA ASP A 127 -30.79 -0.66 -0.42
C ASP A 127 -31.04 0.56 -1.32
N LEU A 128 -30.31 0.58 -2.44
CA LEU A 128 -30.69 1.28 -3.66
C LEU A 128 -30.32 0.34 -4.81
N SER A 129 -31.30 -0.46 -5.23
CA SER A 129 -31.37 -1.23 -6.49
C SER A 129 -30.07 -1.38 -7.28
N ASP A 130 -29.49 -2.58 -7.21
CA ASP A 130 -28.38 -3.11 -8.02
C ASP A 130 -28.73 -3.29 -9.52
N ASP A 131 -29.62 -2.48 -10.09
CA ASP A 131 -30.17 -2.76 -11.43
C ASP A 131 -29.31 -2.26 -12.59
N GLU A 132 -28.32 -1.38 -12.39
CA GLU A 132 -27.44 -0.99 -13.51
C GLU A 132 -26.09 -0.38 -13.08
N MET A 133 -25.46 -0.92 -12.03
CA MET A 133 -24.10 -0.50 -11.68
C MET A 133 -23.08 -1.50 -12.24
N PRO A 134 -22.32 -1.16 -13.29
CA PRO A 134 -21.34 -2.07 -13.85
C PRO A 134 -20.26 -2.38 -12.82
N ALA A 135 -19.77 -3.62 -12.84
CA ALA A 135 -18.63 -4.00 -12.02
C ALA A 135 -17.46 -3.02 -12.26
N PRO A 136 -16.69 -2.62 -11.24
CA PRO A 136 -15.62 -1.63 -11.38
C PRO A 136 -14.53 -2.05 -12.38
N GLN A 137 -14.41 -3.36 -12.64
CA GLN A 137 -13.52 -3.90 -13.68
C GLN A 137 -14.09 -3.70 -15.09
N THR A 138 -15.40 -3.79 -15.27
CA THR A 138 -16.09 -3.52 -16.55
C THR A 138 -15.90 -2.08 -16.95
N LEU A 139 -16.04 -1.15 -16.00
CA LEU A 139 -15.78 0.28 -16.26
C LEU A 139 -14.32 0.51 -16.66
N LEU A 140 -13.38 -0.18 -16.00
CA LEU A 140 -11.97 -0.08 -16.36
C LEU A 140 -11.69 -0.65 -17.76
N ASP A 141 -12.36 -1.73 -18.15
CA ASP A 141 -12.30 -2.29 -19.51
C ASP A 141 -12.84 -1.33 -20.58
N GLU A 142 -13.87 -0.56 -20.25
CA GLU A 142 -14.36 0.54 -21.10
C GLU A 142 -13.32 1.66 -21.23
N TRP A 143 -12.72 2.09 -20.12
CA TRP A 143 -11.68 3.12 -20.15
C TRP A 143 -10.45 2.72 -20.96
N TYR A 144 -10.07 1.44 -20.97
CA TYR A 144 -9.02 0.95 -21.86
C TYR A 144 -9.35 1.13 -23.35
N ARG A 145 -10.63 1.11 -23.73
CA ARG A 145 -11.08 1.30 -25.12
C ARG A 145 -11.24 2.78 -25.46
N ARG A 146 -11.79 3.57 -24.54
CA ARG A 146 -12.11 4.98 -24.76
C ARG A 146 -10.88 5.89 -24.65
N TYR A 147 -10.03 5.64 -23.66
CA TYR A 147 -8.88 6.47 -23.32
C TYR A 147 -7.56 5.72 -23.59
N THR A 148 -7.31 5.45 -24.87
CA THR A 148 -6.15 4.66 -25.34
C THR A 148 -4.80 5.33 -25.08
N LYS A 149 -4.78 6.63 -24.80
CA LYS A 149 -3.56 7.41 -24.53
C LYS A 149 -3.14 7.42 -23.05
N THR A 150 -4.04 7.08 -22.14
CA THR A 150 -3.79 7.13 -20.69
C THR A 150 -3.81 5.77 -20.02
N PHE A 151 -4.85 4.99 -20.29
CA PHE A 151 -5.03 3.68 -19.70
C PHE A 151 -4.43 2.63 -20.61
N PHE A 152 -3.29 2.08 -20.19
CA PHE A 152 -2.62 0.99 -20.88
C PHE A 152 -2.73 -0.31 -20.11
N LYS A 153 -3.06 -1.40 -20.82
CA LYS A 153 -3.11 -2.76 -20.24
C LYS A 153 -1.72 -3.36 -20.03
N GLY A 154 -0.74 -2.99 -20.86
CA GLY A 154 0.64 -3.50 -20.78
C GLY A 154 1.55 -2.63 -19.90
N HIS A 155 1.80 -1.40 -20.36
CA HIS A 155 2.72 -0.44 -19.75
C HIS A 155 1.95 0.72 -19.10
N THR A 156 1.51 0.52 -17.86
CA THR A 156 0.84 1.58 -17.09
C THR A 156 1.78 2.76 -16.89
N ARG A 157 1.30 3.99 -17.11
CA ARG A 157 2.04 5.23 -16.81
C ARG A 157 1.44 5.88 -15.56
N PRO A 158 2.20 6.68 -14.79
CA PRO A 158 1.65 7.46 -13.69
C PRO A 158 0.54 8.38 -14.19
N LEU A 159 -0.59 8.42 -13.50
CA LEU A 159 -1.72 9.27 -13.87
C LEU A 159 -1.62 10.64 -13.18
N LYS A 160 -2.29 11.65 -13.77
CA LYS A 160 -2.49 12.95 -13.14
C LYS A 160 -3.15 12.82 -11.76
N VAL A 161 -2.69 13.63 -10.81
CA VAL A 161 -3.34 13.73 -9.49
C VAL A 161 -4.69 14.41 -9.68
N GLY A 162 -5.77 13.82 -9.16
CA GLY A 162 -7.11 14.37 -9.36
C GLY A 162 -7.83 13.92 -10.63
N ILE A 163 -7.28 13.00 -11.43
CA ILE A 163 -7.89 12.51 -12.69
C ILE A 163 -9.33 11.97 -12.54
N HIS A 164 -9.73 11.60 -11.32
CA HIS A 164 -11.10 11.16 -11.02
C HIS A 164 -12.14 12.26 -11.23
N GLU A 165 -11.84 13.53 -10.94
CA GLU A 165 -12.76 14.65 -11.14
C GLU A 165 -13.05 14.86 -12.63
N GLU A 166 -12.02 14.76 -13.46
CA GLU A 166 -12.17 14.85 -14.91
C GLU A 166 -12.92 13.66 -15.51
N LEU A 167 -12.72 12.46 -14.95
CA LEU A 167 -13.49 11.27 -15.33
C LEU A 167 -14.98 11.41 -14.96
N VAL A 168 -15.30 11.95 -13.78
CA VAL A 168 -16.69 12.22 -13.37
C VAL A 168 -17.33 13.31 -14.22
N ALA A 169 -16.54 14.29 -14.72
CA ALA A 169 -17.06 15.31 -15.63
C ALA A 169 -17.34 14.77 -17.04
N ARG A 170 -16.54 13.82 -17.54
CA ARG A 170 -16.69 13.24 -18.89
C ARG A 170 -17.65 12.05 -18.95
N GLU A 171 -17.78 11.30 -17.86
CA GLU A 171 -18.62 10.11 -17.79
C GLU A 171 -19.79 10.30 -16.82
N PRO A 172 -21.00 9.81 -17.16
CA PRO A 172 -22.19 9.94 -16.31
C PRO A 172 -22.22 8.90 -15.17
N TRP A 173 -21.07 8.59 -14.57
CA TRP A 173 -20.96 7.60 -13.48
C TRP A 173 -20.80 8.26 -12.13
N PRO A 174 -21.32 7.65 -11.04
CA PRO A 174 -21.14 8.18 -9.70
C PRO A 174 -19.65 8.13 -9.29
N ASP A 175 -19.18 9.20 -8.64
CA ASP A 175 -17.79 9.38 -8.18
C ASP A 175 -17.26 8.17 -7.37
N LYS A 176 -18.12 7.55 -6.54
CA LYS A 176 -17.76 6.35 -5.77
C LYS A 176 -17.31 5.18 -6.67
N LEU A 177 -17.99 4.97 -7.80
CA LEU A 177 -17.69 3.87 -8.73
C LEU A 177 -16.41 4.19 -9.52
N VAL A 178 -16.26 5.44 -9.97
CA VAL A 178 -15.03 5.93 -10.64
C VAL A 178 -13.82 5.73 -9.74
N ARG A 179 -13.87 6.16 -8.48
CA ARG A 179 -12.79 5.97 -7.51
C ARG A 179 -12.48 4.50 -7.28
N ARG A 180 -13.50 3.63 -7.22
CA ARG A 180 -13.31 2.19 -7.02
C ARG A 180 -12.65 1.53 -8.24
N ALA A 181 -13.08 1.86 -9.45
CA ALA A 181 -12.45 1.39 -10.69
C ALA A 181 -10.99 1.90 -10.80
N LEU A 182 -10.76 3.17 -10.50
CA LEU A 182 -9.42 3.77 -10.49
C LEU A 182 -8.52 3.11 -9.44
N ALA A 183 -9.04 2.84 -8.24
CA ALA A 183 -8.33 2.11 -7.19
C ALA A 183 -7.91 0.71 -7.67
N CYS A 184 -8.74 0.02 -8.45
CA CYS A 184 -8.33 -1.23 -9.08
C CYS A 184 -7.11 -1.00 -9.98
N TYR A 185 -7.11 0.02 -10.84
CA TYR A 185 -6.00 0.32 -11.74
C TYR A 185 -4.70 0.70 -11.02
N VAL A 186 -4.73 1.62 -10.07
CA VAL A 186 -3.51 2.14 -9.42
C VAL A 186 -2.86 1.16 -8.44
N HIS A 187 -3.62 0.21 -7.88
CA HIS A 187 -3.08 -0.84 -7.01
C HIS A 187 -2.49 -2.02 -7.79
N LEU A 188 -2.54 -2.01 -9.13
CA LEU A 188 -1.90 -3.06 -9.90
C LEU A 188 -0.38 -3.06 -9.66
N PRO A 189 0.25 -4.24 -9.50
CA PRO A 189 1.71 -4.33 -9.35
C PRO A 189 2.49 -3.71 -10.51
N ARG A 190 1.89 -3.60 -11.70
CA ARG A 190 2.50 -2.93 -12.86
C ARG A 190 2.50 -1.40 -12.71
N TYR A 191 1.42 -0.82 -12.18
CA TYR A 191 1.31 0.62 -11.94
C TYR A 191 2.35 1.05 -10.91
N LEU A 192 2.42 0.35 -9.78
CA LEU A 192 3.40 0.63 -8.72
C LEU A 192 4.86 0.55 -9.19
N LYS A 193 5.16 -0.24 -10.22
CA LYS A 193 6.52 -0.31 -10.83
C LYS A 193 6.83 0.85 -11.77
N ALA A 194 5.80 1.44 -12.36
CA ALA A 194 5.92 2.57 -13.29
C ALA A 194 6.08 3.90 -12.56
N VAL A 195 5.52 4.02 -11.35
CA VAL A 195 5.71 5.18 -10.48
C VAL A 195 7.16 5.23 -9.99
N ARG A 196 7.95 6.12 -10.60
CA ARG A 196 9.36 6.36 -10.30
C ARG A 196 9.60 7.86 -10.15
N THR A 197 10.64 8.24 -9.40
CA THR A 197 11.09 9.63 -9.27
C THR A 197 11.26 10.28 -10.64
N GLY A 198 10.65 11.44 -10.87
CA GLY A 198 10.75 12.18 -12.14
C GLY A 198 10.01 11.53 -13.32
N ALA A 199 9.12 10.56 -13.06
CA ALA A 199 8.27 10.02 -14.12
C ALA A 199 7.15 11.01 -14.45
N GLU A 200 6.95 11.28 -15.73
CA GLU A 200 5.88 12.14 -16.23
C GLU A 200 4.50 11.50 -15.98
N ARG A 201 3.58 12.32 -15.47
CA ARG A 201 2.18 11.99 -15.28
C ARG A 201 1.41 12.26 -16.56
N VAL A 202 0.44 11.41 -16.85
CA VAL A 202 -0.38 11.52 -18.06
C VAL A 202 -1.79 11.92 -17.68
N ASP A 203 -2.30 12.94 -18.36
CA ASP A 203 -3.70 13.36 -18.29
C ASP A 203 -4.59 12.63 -19.30
N LEU A 204 -5.92 12.70 -19.18
CA LEU A 204 -6.91 12.02 -20.04
C LEU A 204 -6.67 12.19 -21.55
N ASP A 205 -6.12 13.31 -21.98
CA ASP A 205 -5.83 13.61 -23.39
C ASP A 205 -4.45 13.13 -23.86
N GLY A 206 -3.64 12.61 -22.94
CA GLY A 206 -2.28 12.10 -23.18
C GLY A 206 -1.17 13.12 -22.90
N GLU A 207 -1.51 14.29 -22.40
CA GLU A 207 -0.56 15.37 -22.09
C GLU A 207 0.18 15.15 -20.77
N ASN A 208 1.35 15.79 -20.63
CA ASN A 208 2.13 15.73 -19.40
C ASN A 208 1.51 16.62 -18.33
N ALA A 209 1.08 16.03 -17.23
CA ALA A 209 0.41 16.70 -16.11
C ALA A 209 1.26 16.71 -14.83
N GLY A 210 2.58 16.87 -14.99
CA GLY A 210 3.55 17.01 -13.92
C GLY A 210 4.35 15.74 -13.66
N GLU A 211 5.17 15.76 -12.61
CA GLU A 211 6.11 14.68 -12.31
C GLU A 211 5.77 13.96 -11.00
N VAL A 212 6.25 12.72 -10.88
CA VAL A 212 6.17 11.95 -9.64
C VAL A 212 7.27 12.39 -8.67
N THR A 213 6.86 12.77 -7.47
CA THR A 213 7.77 13.19 -6.39
C THR A 213 8.48 11.99 -5.75
N GLU A 214 9.65 12.21 -5.15
CA GLU A 214 10.42 11.15 -4.49
C GLU A 214 9.64 10.43 -3.38
N GLY A 215 8.87 11.16 -2.58
CA GLY A 215 8.01 10.57 -1.55
C GLY A 215 6.98 9.59 -2.11
N GLU A 216 6.37 9.92 -3.25
CA GLU A 216 5.37 9.08 -3.91
C GLU A 216 6.00 7.83 -4.51
N ALA A 217 7.17 7.96 -5.13
CA ALA A 217 7.94 6.82 -5.63
C ALA A 217 8.36 5.87 -4.49
N ARG A 218 8.77 6.42 -3.34
CA ARG A 218 9.07 5.62 -2.14
C ARG A 218 7.84 4.88 -1.63
N TYR A 219 6.69 5.56 -1.58
CA TYR A 219 5.43 4.94 -1.18
C TYR A 219 5.04 3.78 -2.11
N ALA A 220 5.13 3.97 -3.43
CA ALA A 220 4.82 2.95 -4.42
C ALA A 220 5.72 1.71 -4.28
N ARG A 221 7.02 1.91 -4.01
CA ARG A 221 7.97 0.82 -3.73
C ARG A 221 7.55 0.01 -2.49
N ARG A 222 7.21 0.70 -1.40
CA ARG A 222 6.74 0.05 -0.15
C ARG A 222 5.50 -0.81 -0.40
N GLN A 223 4.51 -0.26 -1.12
CA GLN A 223 3.28 -0.98 -1.48
C GLN A 223 3.57 -2.23 -2.34
N LEU A 224 4.49 -2.12 -3.29
CA LEU A 224 4.88 -3.26 -4.13
C LEU A 224 5.52 -4.38 -3.31
N ASP A 225 6.35 -4.05 -2.33
CA ASP A 225 7.00 -5.03 -1.46
C ASP A 225 6.02 -5.68 -0.49
N GLU A 226 5.04 -4.93 0.03
CA GLU A 226 3.93 -5.49 0.82
C GLU A 226 3.09 -6.49 0.00
N LEU A 227 2.74 -6.12 -1.24
CA LEU A 227 2.02 -7.02 -2.17
C LEU A 227 2.81 -8.31 -2.45
N ARG A 228 4.13 -8.20 -2.63
CA ARG A 228 5.01 -9.36 -2.83
C ARG A 228 5.08 -10.24 -1.59
N ALA A 229 5.24 -9.64 -0.41
CA ALA A 229 5.26 -10.36 0.86
C ALA A 229 3.94 -11.09 1.10
N ARG A 230 2.81 -10.43 0.87
CA ARG A 230 1.47 -11.02 1.00
C ARG A 230 1.22 -12.14 -0.01
N LYS A 231 1.76 -12.05 -1.22
CA LYS A 231 1.70 -13.14 -2.20
C LYS A 231 2.55 -14.34 -1.76
N ARG A 232 3.74 -14.10 -1.22
CA ARG A 232 4.63 -15.16 -0.70
C ARG A 232 4.00 -15.89 0.48
N SER A 233 3.43 -15.18 1.45
CA SER A 233 2.77 -15.79 2.60
C SER A 233 1.53 -16.61 2.20
N ARG A 234 0.73 -16.11 1.25
CA ARG A 234 -0.41 -16.87 0.69
C ARG A 234 0.04 -18.14 -0.04
N SER A 235 1.12 -18.07 -0.81
CA SER A 235 1.67 -19.24 -1.50
C SER A 235 2.17 -20.30 -0.52
N ALA A 236 2.88 -19.88 0.55
CA ALA A 236 3.38 -20.78 1.58
C ALA A 236 2.25 -21.50 2.34
N LYS A 237 1.17 -20.78 2.68
CA LYS A 237 -0.03 -21.38 3.31
C LYS A 237 -0.72 -22.39 2.40
N ARG A 238 -0.84 -22.10 1.09
CA ARG A 238 -1.40 -23.04 0.11
C ARG A 238 -0.57 -24.30 -0.05
N SER A 239 0.76 -24.20 -0.07
CA SER A 239 1.63 -25.38 -0.16
C SER A 239 1.53 -26.27 1.08
N GLN A 240 1.46 -25.68 2.28
CA GLN A 240 1.30 -26.44 3.54
C GLN A 240 -0.03 -27.20 3.58
N HIS A 241 -1.13 -26.54 3.21
CA HIS A 241 -2.44 -27.19 3.16
C HIS A 241 -2.48 -28.35 2.14
N SER A 242 -1.88 -28.17 0.97
CA SER A 242 -1.84 -29.22 -0.07
C SER A 242 -0.92 -30.40 0.26
N ALA A 243 0.09 -30.21 1.12
CA ALA A 243 0.99 -31.28 1.57
C ALA A 243 0.35 -32.12 2.68
N GLN A 244 -0.40 -31.49 3.58
CA GLN A 244 -1.13 -32.18 4.65
C GLN A 244 -2.32 -32.99 4.13
N GLU A 245 -3.00 -32.51 3.08
CA GLU A 245 -4.12 -33.23 2.44
C GLU A 245 -3.65 -34.46 1.62
N LYS A 246 -2.39 -34.48 1.15
CA LYS A 246 -1.81 -35.65 0.47
C LYS A 246 -1.32 -36.74 1.42
N GLY A 247 -0.93 -36.40 2.65
CA GLY A 247 -0.47 -37.38 3.66
C GLY A 247 -1.58 -38.25 4.25
N GLN A 248 -2.86 -37.81 4.19
CA GLN A 248 -4.00 -38.60 4.69
C GLN A 248 -4.62 -39.53 3.62
N GLY A 249 -4.15 -39.48 2.37
CA GLY A 249 -4.60 -40.33 1.27
C GLY A 249 -3.80 -41.62 1.07
N GLU A 250 -2.65 -41.77 1.75
CA GLU A 250 -1.74 -42.92 1.57
C GLU A 250 -2.01 -44.07 2.55
N ASP A 251 -2.64 -43.83 3.71
CA ASP A 251 -2.96 -44.87 4.71
C ASP A 251 -4.16 -45.78 4.35
N LYS A 252 -4.90 -45.50 3.26
CA LYS A 252 -5.97 -46.39 2.75
C LYS A 252 -5.55 -47.25 1.55
N LYS A 253 -4.27 -47.27 1.18
CA LYS A 253 -3.76 -48.10 0.06
C LYS A 253 -2.81 -49.22 0.47
N GLN A 254 -2.58 -49.44 1.76
CA GLN A 254 -1.88 -50.63 2.27
C GLN A 254 -2.90 -51.66 2.77
N GLY A 255 -3.66 -52.25 1.85
CA GLY A 255 -4.64 -53.30 2.17
C GLY A 255 -5.04 -54.17 0.99
N HIS A 256 -4.31 -54.09 -0.12
CA HIS A 256 -4.62 -54.88 -1.31
C HIS A 256 -3.37 -55.22 -2.13
N GLU A 257 -2.26 -55.51 -1.44
CA GLU A 257 -0.99 -55.92 -2.03
C GLU A 257 -0.73 -57.42 -1.80
N GLU A 258 -1.76 -58.24 -1.96
CA GLU A 258 -1.64 -59.70 -2.04
C GLU A 258 -2.83 -60.27 -2.81
N ARG A 259 -2.85 -60.08 -4.13
CA ARG A 259 -3.47 -61.00 -5.11
C ARG A 259 -3.36 -60.46 -6.54
N LYS A 260 -2.77 -61.31 -7.39
CA LYS A 260 -2.81 -61.38 -8.86
C LYS A 260 -1.69 -60.67 -9.63
N GLU A 261 -0.67 -61.47 -9.91
CA GLU A 261 -0.09 -61.58 -11.25
C GLU A 261 -1.22 -61.65 -12.31
N THR A 262 -1.24 -60.70 -13.26
CA THR A 262 -1.42 -60.87 -14.71
C THR A 262 -1.36 -59.49 -15.41
N LYS A 263 -0.49 -59.41 -16.42
CA LYS A 263 -0.06 -58.31 -17.35
C LYS A 263 -1.24 -57.59 -18.10
N PRO A 264 -1.12 -56.42 -18.81
CA PRO A 264 0.06 -55.61 -19.22
C PRO A 264 0.09 -54.10 -18.90
N GLU A 265 1.32 -53.63 -18.68
CA GLU A 265 2.05 -52.57 -19.40
C GLU A 265 1.28 -51.48 -20.16
N GLN A 266 1.60 -50.25 -19.79
CA GLN A 266 0.97 -49.00 -20.17
C GLN A 266 1.25 -48.65 -21.63
N ALA A 267 0.25 -48.77 -22.51
CA ALA A 267 0.30 -48.21 -23.85
C ALA A 267 0.45 -46.68 -23.76
N THR A 268 1.52 -46.17 -24.37
CA THR A 268 1.81 -44.73 -24.36
C THR A 268 0.78 -43.97 -25.18
N ARG A 269 0.62 -42.67 -24.91
CA ARG A 269 -0.39 -41.81 -25.54
C ARG A 269 -0.32 -41.84 -27.08
N GLY A 270 0.84 -42.13 -27.67
CA GLY A 270 1.02 -42.32 -29.11
C GLY A 270 0.29 -43.55 -29.65
N GLU A 271 0.49 -44.72 -29.04
CA GLU A 271 -0.13 -45.97 -29.49
C GLU A 271 -1.66 -45.96 -29.38
N ARG A 272 -2.21 -45.21 -28.42
CA ARG A 272 -3.66 -45.00 -28.30
C ARG A 272 -4.23 -44.13 -29.42
N LEU A 273 -3.44 -43.19 -29.95
CA LEU A 273 -3.85 -42.34 -31.08
C LEU A 273 -3.73 -43.11 -32.40
N ASP A 274 -2.68 -43.92 -32.58
CA ASP A 274 -2.50 -44.76 -33.76
C ASP A 274 -3.61 -45.81 -33.89
N ARG A 275 -4.05 -46.41 -32.78
CA ARG A 275 -5.18 -47.36 -32.77
C ARG A 275 -6.50 -46.69 -33.17
N LYS A 276 -6.73 -45.45 -32.73
CA LYS A 276 -7.91 -44.66 -33.11
C LYS A 276 -7.87 -44.21 -34.56
N LEU A 277 -6.69 -43.88 -35.09
CA LEU A 277 -6.48 -43.56 -36.51
C LEU A 277 -6.74 -44.78 -37.40
N SER A 278 -6.30 -45.96 -36.94
CA SER A 278 -6.52 -47.24 -37.61
C SER A 278 -8.01 -47.60 -37.66
N GLU A 279 -8.73 -47.44 -36.55
CA GLU A 279 -10.19 -47.66 -36.49
C GLU A 279 -10.97 -46.68 -37.38
N LEU A 280 -10.54 -45.41 -37.45
CA LEU A 280 -11.17 -44.40 -38.32
C LEU A 280 -10.98 -44.69 -39.80
N LEU A 281 -9.80 -45.18 -40.20
CA LEU A 281 -9.54 -45.58 -41.59
C LEU A 281 -10.30 -46.85 -41.98
N ALA A 282 -10.40 -47.83 -41.08
CA ALA A 282 -11.16 -49.05 -41.32
C ALA A 282 -12.68 -48.80 -41.47
N LYS A 283 -13.21 -47.77 -40.79
CA LYS A 283 -14.62 -47.39 -40.85
C LYS A 283 -15.00 -46.63 -42.12
N HIS A 284 -14.02 -46.07 -42.83
CA HIS A 284 -14.24 -45.30 -44.06
C HIS A 284 -13.97 -46.10 -45.35
N GLN A 285 -13.45 -47.33 -45.24
CA GLN A 285 -13.25 -48.24 -46.38
C GLN A 285 -14.30 -49.36 -46.45
N ARG A 286 -15.47 -49.17 -45.82
CA ARG A 286 -16.58 -50.12 -45.87
C ARG A 286 -17.83 -49.46 -46.43
#